data_AF-W1UZ76-F1
#
_entry.id   AF-W1UZ76-F1
#
_cell.length_a   1.000
_cell.length_b   1.000
_cell.length_c   1.000
_cell.angle_alpha   90.00
_cell.angle_beta   90.00
_cell.angle_gamma   90.00
#
_symmetry.space_group_name_H-M   'P 1'
#
loop_
_entity.id
_entity.type
_entity.pdbx_description
1 polymer ?
#
loop_
_entity_poly.entity_id
_entity_poly.type
_entity_poly.pdbx_seq_one_letter_code
_entity_poly.pdbx_strand_id
1 'polypeptide(L)'
;MLKKFVLMAVACACVGSYTVAGAQGTIDVKPNQPKSVVAQQEAPMVGMPNPFHEFSTVDEAAKYMNITPQMPKVLPVGYNIESVSTIDKDVLQVVYVYQAGEDATRNQAAGKRIVYRVSNEIKEDISGDYSDFRVTANEKVNGTKVIFKGGNKMVYLIGWTKDGQTHGMYFERPVTRDMAKAIVANTVAPNLHTK
;
A
#
# COMPACT_ATOMS: atom_id res chain seq x y z
N MET A 1 0.91 36.78 -41.28
CA MET A 1 1.95 37.29 -40.36
C MET A 1 2.43 36.10 -39.54
N LEU A 2 3.34 35.27 -40.04
CA LEU A 2 4.81 35.39 -40.11
C LEU A 2 5.53 35.19 -38.75
N LYS A 3 6.02 33.94 -38.56
CA LYS A 3 7.27 33.49 -37.90
C LYS A 3 7.32 33.63 -36.35
N LYS A 4 7.89 32.69 -35.58
CA LYS A 4 9.20 32.04 -35.78
C LYS A 4 9.26 30.64 -35.15
N PHE A 5 9.76 29.70 -35.94
CA PHE A 5 10.44 28.47 -35.52
C PHE A 5 11.76 28.81 -34.82
N VAL A 6 12.15 28.03 -33.82
CA VAL A 6 13.57 27.86 -33.43
C VAL A 6 13.82 26.37 -33.23
N LEU A 7 14.42 25.77 -34.27
CA LEU A 7 15.26 24.58 -34.16
C LEU A 7 16.58 25.02 -33.51
N MET A 8 17.12 24.23 -32.59
CA MET A 8 18.55 24.30 -32.27
C MET A 8 19.12 22.88 -32.29
N ALA A 9 19.83 22.58 -33.37
CA ALA A 9 20.77 21.48 -33.46
C ALA A 9 22.15 22.02 -33.06
N VAL A 10 22.90 21.28 -32.23
CA VAL A 10 24.35 21.47 -32.05
C VAL A 10 25.02 20.10 -32.05
N ALA A 11 26.08 20.00 -32.84
CA ALA A 11 26.75 18.80 -33.29
C ALA A 11 27.92 18.36 -32.38
N CYS A 12 28.14 17.05 -32.40
CA CYS A 12 29.39 16.27 -32.37
C CYS A 12 30.74 16.97 -32.08
N ALA A 13 31.51 16.44 -31.13
CA ALA A 13 32.93 16.19 -31.31
C ALA A 13 33.45 15.14 -30.31
N CYS A 14 34.15 14.15 -30.83
CA CYS A 14 34.80 13.06 -30.12
C CYS A 14 36.21 13.44 -29.62
N VAL A 15 36.73 12.55 -28.76
CA VAL A 15 38.14 12.23 -28.43
C VAL A 15 38.97 13.21 -27.61
N GLY A 16 39.58 12.68 -26.55
CA GLY A 16 40.85 13.18 -26.02
C GLY A 16 40.98 13.18 -24.50
N SER A 17 40.94 12.00 -23.85
CA SER A 17 41.41 11.91 -22.46
C SER A 17 42.92 11.65 -22.45
N TYR A 18 43.63 12.67 -22.03
CA TYR A 18 45.07 12.82 -21.95
C TYR A 18 45.77 11.68 -21.20
N THR A 19 46.91 11.28 -21.73
CA THR A 19 47.95 10.55 -21.01
C THR A 19 48.53 11.44 -19.92
N VAL A 20 48.56 10.96 -18.67
CA VAL A 20 49.47 11.45 -17.64
C VAL A 20 50.42 10.31 -17.31
N ALA A 21 51.68 10.52 -17.68
CA ALA A 21 52.83 9.76 -17.23
C ALA A 21 53.47 10.48 -16.03
N GLY A 22 53.94 9.69 -15.07
CA GLY A 22 54.70 10.13 -13.90
C GLY A 22 54.01 9.67 -12.61
N ALA A 23 54.63 8.95 -11.68
CA ALA A 23 56.02 8.55 -11.55
C ALA A 23 56.12 7.45 -10.48
N GLN A 24 57.15 6.62 -10.65
CA GLN A 24 57.88 5.81 -9.65
C GLN A 24 57.15 4.91 -8.65
N GLY A 25 57.58 3.63 -8.63
CA GLY A 25 57.79 2.93 -7.36
C GLY A 25 57.50 1.43 -7.36
N THR A 26 58.31 0.67 -8.12
CA THR A 26 58.90 -0.64 -7.75
C THR A 26 58.11 -1.61 -6.82
N ILE A 27 57.90 -2.84 -7.28
CA ILE A 27 58.56 -4.08 -6.79
C ILE A 27 57.77 -5.32 -7.26
N ASP A 28 58.51 -6.16 -8.00
CA ASP A 28 58.45 -7.60 -8.23
C ASP A 28 57.18 -8.43 -7.98
N VAL A 29 56.74 -9.07 -9.07
CA VAL A 29 55.77 -10.17 -9.13
C VAL A 29 56.36 -11.43 -8.48
N LYS A 30 55.59 -12.06 -7.58
CA LYS A 30 55.70 -13.49 -7.23
C LYS A 30 54.38 -14.19 -7.58
N PRO A 31 54.38 -15.28 -8.37
CA PRO A 31 53.14 -15.97 -8.69
C PRO A 31 52.71 -16.80 -7.48
N ASN A 32 51.56 -16.47 -6.88
CA ASN A 32 51.00 -17.26 -5.79
C ASN A 32 49.93 -18.20 -6.35
N GLN A 33 50.08 -19.48 -6.03
CA GLN A 33 49.25 -20.60 -6.48
C GLN A 33 47.76 -20.41 -6.09
N PRO A 34 46.82 -21.01 -6.83
CA PRO A 34 45.40 -20.88 -6.52
C PRO A 34 45.10 -21.58 -5.19
N LYS A 35 44.71 -20.81 -4.16
CA LYS A 35 44.09 -21.36 -2.96
C LYS A 35 42.71 -21.90 -3.35
N SER A 36 42.55 -23.20 -3.17
CA SER A 36 41.26 -23.90 -3.13
C SER A 36 40.28 -23.12 -2.25
N VAL A 37 39.23 -22.59 -2.87
CA VAL A 37 38.09 -22.03 -2.15
C VAL A 37 37.18 -23.22 -1.82
N VAL A 38 37.28 -23.73 -0.60
CA VAL A 38 36.28 -24.63 -0.05
C VAL A 38 35.01 -23.80 0.08
N ALA A 39 34.01 -24.10 -0.75
CA ALA A 39 32.68 -23.52 -0.63
C ALA A 39 32.10 -23.92 0.74
N GLN A 40 32.02 -22.96 1.66
CA GLN A 40 31.16 -23.11 2.83
C GLN A 40 29.73 -23.10 2.29
N GLN A 41 29.11 -24.27 2.31
CA GLN A 41 27.69 -24.44 2.08
C GLN A 41 26.95 -23.67 3.18
N GLU A 42 26.39 -22.52 2.82
CA GLU A 42 25.54 -21.73 3.71
C GLU A 42 24.37 -22.62 4.15
N ALA A 43 24.26 -22.84 5.46
CA ALA A 43 23.10 -23.49 6.05
C ALA A 43 21.84 -22.68 5.68
N PRO A 44 20.68 -23.33 5.44
CA PRO A 44 19.46 -22.63 5.10
C PRO A 44 19.10 -21.70 6.26
N MET A 45 19.18 -20.39 6.01
CA MET A 45 18.70 -19.39 6.96
C MET A 45 17.20 -19.60 7.11
N VAL A 46 16.75 -20.02 8.30
CA VAL A 46 15.33 -20.05 8.63
C VAL A 46 14.85 -18.59 8.57
N GLY A 47 14.17 -18.24 7.48
CA GLY A 47 13.60 -16.92 7.29
C GLY A 47 12.57 -16.64 8.38
N MET A 48 12.59 -15.41 8.91
CA MET A 48 11.57 -14.91 9.82
C MET A 48 10.18 -15.21 9.24
N PRO A 49 9.23 -15.75 10.02
CA PRO A 49 7.90 -16.10 9.51
C PRO A 49 7.24 -14.89 8.87
N ASN A 50 6.60 -15.10 7.72
CA ASN A 50 5.83 -14.05 7.04
C ASN A 50 4.60 -13.71 7.90
N PRO A 51 4.42 -12.44 8.31
CA PRO A 51 3.25 -12.04 9.12
C PRO A 51 1.93 -12.13 8.33
N PHE A 52 1.99 -12.19 7.00
CA PHE A 52 0.80 -12.28 6.15
C PHE A 52 0.37 -13.72 5.88
N HIS A 53 -0.92 -13.96 5.99
CA HIS A 53 -1.57 -15.20 5.54
C HIS A 53 -2.74 -14.84 4.62
N GLU A 54 -2.70 -15.29 3.36
CA GLU A 54 -3.70 -15.00 2.33
C GLU A 54 -4.87 -15.99 2.34
N PHE A 55 -6.05 -15.51 1.95
CA PHE A 55 -7.30 -16.27 1.88
C PHE A 55 -8.05 -15.95 0.59
N SER A 56 -8.90 -16.89 0.16
CA SER A 56 -9.72 -16.66 -1.04
C SER A 56 -10.88 -15.72 -0.77
N THR A 57 -11.39 -15.72 0.47
CA THR A 57 -12.58 -14.94 0.87
C THR A 57 -12.44 -14.32 2.25
N VAL A 58 -13.21 -13.26 2.48
CA VAL A 58 -13.35 -12.62 3.80
C VAL A 58 -13.85 -13.61 4.85
N ASP A 59 -14.77 -14.50 4.48
CA ASP A 59 -15.34 -15.49 5.41
C ASP A 59 -14.31 -16.52 5.88
N GLU A 60 -13.43 -16.98 5.00
CA GLU A 60 -12.32 -17.88 5.37
C GLU A 60 -11.36 -17.22 6.34
N ALA A 61 -10.95 -15.98 6.04
CA ALA A 61 -10.07 -15.21 6.91
C ALA A 61 -10.72 -14.91 8.28
N ALA A 62 -12.01 -14.55 8.28
CA ALA A 62 -12.79 -14.29 9.49
C ALA A 62 -12.92 -15.55 10.37
N LYS A 63 -13.14 -16.72 9.76
CA LYS A 63 -13.15 -18.02 10.48
C LYS A 63 -11.78 -18.33 11.07
N TYR A 64 -10.70 -18.10 10.32
CA TYR A 64 -9.33 -18.30 10.80
C TYR A 64 -9.01 -17.43 12.03
N MET A 65 -9.46 -16.18 12.02
CA MET A 65 -9.31 -15.23 13.14
C MET A 65 -10.35 -15.40 14.25
N ASN A 66 -11.40 -16.20 14.04
CA ASN A 66 -12.54 -16.34 14.94
C ASN A 66 -13.27 -14.99 15.22
N ILE A 67 -13.54 -14.22 14.17
CA ILE A 67 -14.24 -12.92 14.26
C ILE A 67 -15.48 -12.87 13.35
N THR A 68 -16.38 -11.92 13.62
CA THR A 68 -17.47 -11.53 12.69
C THR A 68 -17.23 -10.09 12.25
N PRO A 69 -16.43 -9.85 11.21
CA PRO A 69 -15.92 -8.51 10.90
C PRO A 69 -17.03 -7.62 10.35
N GLN A 70 -17.21 -6.40 10.86
CA GLN A 70 -18.08 -5.43 10.20
C GLN A 70 -17.43 -5.02 8.87
N MET A 71 -18.17 -5.08 7.76
CA MET A 71 -17.67 -4.81 6.41
C MET A 71 -18.34 -3.57 5.81
N PRO A 72 -17.60 -2.70 5.10
CA PRO A 72 -18.17 -1.56 4.38
C PRO A 72 -19.05 -2.05 3.21
N LYS A 73 -20.34 -1.68 3.22
CA LYS A 73 -21.26 -1.95 2.09
C LYS A 73 -21.22 -0.90 0.99
N VAL A 74 -20.63 0.25 1.28
CA VAL A 74 -20.45 1.36 0.34
C VAL A 74 -18.96 1.56 0.14
N LEU A 75 -18.55 1.66 -1.12
CA LEU A 75 -17.20 2.02 -1.57
C LEU A 75 -17.32 2.91 -2.81
N PRO A 76 -16.26 3.66 -3.19
CA PRO A 76 -16.19 4.29 -4.50
C PRO A 76 -16.49 3.29 -5.62
N VAL A 77 -17.25 3.73 -6.62
CA VAL A 77 -17.70 2.87 -7.72
C VAL A 77 -16.52 2.26 -8.48
N GLY A 78 -16.62 0.97 -8.83
CA GLY A 78 -15.63 0.24 -9.62
C GLY A 78 -14.55 -0.49 -8.81
N TYR A 79 -14.54 -0.33 -7.49
CA TYR A 79 -13.65 -1.09 -6.62
C TYR A 79 -14.20 -2.48 -6.31
N ASN A 80 -13.35 -3.50 -6.51
CA ASN A 80 -13.62 -4.90 -6.17
C ASN A 80 -12.48 -5.44 -5.30
N ILE A 81 -12.74 -6.51 -4.56
CA ILE A 81 -11.72 -7.19 -3.75
C ILE A 81 -10.65 -7.75 -4.69
N GLU A 82 -9.39 -7.36 -4.47
CA GLU A 82 -8.20 -7.95 -5.09
C GLU A 82 -7.67 -9.10 -4.25
N SER A 83 -7.54 -8.87 -2.94
CA SER A 83 -6.96 -9.84 -2.02
C SER A 83 -7.54 -9.71 -0.62
N VAL A 84 -7.54 -10.83 0.09
CA VAL A 84 -7.90 -10.94 1.50
C VAL A 84 -6.74 -11.61 2.22
N SER A 85 -6.28 -11.02 3.32
CA SER A 85 -5.23 -11.59 4.13
C SER A 85 -5.41 -11.26 5.61
N THR A 86 -4.65 -11.94 6.46
CA THR A 86 -4.50 -11.58 7.87
C THR A 86 -3.06 -11.18 8.15
N ILE A 87 -2.87 -10.31 9.15
CA ILE A 87 -1.55 -9.88 9.64
C ILE A 87 -1.43 -10.34 11.08
N ASP A 88 -0.46 -11.20 11.36
CA ASP A 88 -0.19 -11.79 12.69
C ASP A 88 -1.42 -12.45 13.34
N LYS A 89 -2.45 -12.80 12.54
CA LYS A 89 -3.77 -13.27 12.97
C LYS A 89 -4.60 -12.24 13.78
N ASP A 90 -4.11 -11.03 13.99
CA ASP A 90 -4.77 -9.98 14.77
C ASP A 90 -5.52 -8.95 13.91
N VAL A 91 -5.15 -8.82 12.64
CA VAL A 91 -5.78 -7.89 11.69
C VAL A 91 -6.26 -8.62 10.45
N LEU A 92 -7.53 -8.47 10.10
CA LEU A 92 -8.05 -8.82 8.78
C LEU A 92 -7.78 -7.65 7.84
N GLN A 93 -7.13 -7.91 6.71
CA GLN A 93 -6.89 -6.94 5.63
C GLN A 93 -7.66 -7.34 4.37
N VAL A 94 -8.36 -6.37 3.79
CA VAL A 94 -8.99 -6.49 2.48
C VAL A 94 -8.48 -5.37 1.58
N VAL A 95 -7.84 -5.74 0.48
CA VAL A 95 -7.36 -4.80 -0.52
C VAL A 95 -8.36 -4.76 -1.66
N TYR A 96 -8.83 -3.56 -1.98
CA TYR A 96 -9.70 -3.32 -3.11
C TYR A 96 -8.93 -2.60 -4.21
N VAL A 97 -9.13 -3.02 -5.45
CA VAL A 97 -8.62 -2.36 -6.64
C VAL A 97 -9.75 -1.99 -7.57
N TYR A 98 -9.52 -0.93 -8.33
CA TYR A 98 -10.40 -0.62 -9.44
C TYR A 98 -10.25 -1.69 -10.52
N GLN A 99 -11.32 -2.43 -10.81
CA GLN A 99 -11.34 -3.28 -11.98
C GLN A 99 -11.73 -2.44 -13.19
N ALA A 100 -10.91 -2.51 -14.25
CA ALA A 100 -11.24 -1.87 -15.51
C ALA A 100 -12.53 -2.50 -16.08
N GLY A 101 -13.58 -1.70 -16.24
CA GLY A 101 -14.76 -2.05 -17.04
C GLY A 101 -14.57 -1.64 -18.51
N GLU A 102 -15.62 -1.80 -19.33
CA GLU A 102 -15.60 -1.41 -20.76
C GLU A 102 -15.45 0.11 -20.96
N ASP A 103 -15.91 0.92 -20.01
CA ASP A 103 -15.86 2.38 -20.10
C ASP A 103 -14.58 2.94 -19.46
N ALA A 104 -13.54 3.08 -20.28
CA ALA A 104 -12.25 3.65 -19.90
C ALA A 104 -12.34 5.13 -19.42
N THR A 105 -13.44 5.85 -19.69
CA THR A 105 -13.64 7.22 -19.19
C THR A 105 -13.96 7.25 -17.68
N ARG A 106 -14.37 6.11 -17.12
CA ARG A 106 -14.64 5.92 -15.68
C ARG A 106 -13.42 5.40 -14.91
N ASN A 107 -12.34 5.00 -15.60
CA ASN A 107 -11.08 4.56 -15.01
C ASN A 107 -10.26 5.75 -14.43
N GLN A 108 -10.87 6.52 -13.54
CA GLN A 108 -10.19 7.64 -12.87
C GLN A 108 -9.27 7.17 -11.73
N ALA A 109 -9.36 5.90 -11.34
CA ALA A 109 -8.56 5.34 -10.27
C ALA A 109 -7.18 4.87 -10.74
N ALA A 110 -6.97 4.52 -12.02
CA ALA A 110 -5.64 4.21 -12.58
C ALA A 110 -4.79 3.25 -11.71
N GLY A 111 -5.39 2.15 -11.22
CA GLY A 111 -4.72 1.17 -10.37
C GLY A 111 -4.54 1.56 -8.90
N LYS A 112 -5.12 2.68 -8.45
CA LYS A 112 -5.07 3.13 -7.05
C LYS A 112 -5.89 2.21 -6.15
N ARG A 113 -5.31 1.82 -5.02
CA ARG A 113 -5.90 0.85 -4.08
C ARG A 113 -6.68 1.51 -2.94
N ILE A 114 -7.59 0.74 -2.36
CA ILE A 114 -8.16 1.00 -1.03
C ILE A 114 -7.77 -0.18 -0.15
N VAL A 115 -7.17 0.10 1.00
CA VAL A 115 -6.82 -0.91 1.98
C VAL A 115 -7.76 -0.76 3.16
N TYR A 116 -8.54 -1.79 3.45
CA TYR A 116 -9.41 -1.85 4.61
C TYR A 116 -8.87 -2.86 5.61
N ARG A 117 -8.86 -2.49 6.89
CA ARG A 117 -8.39 -3.33 7.98
C ARG A 117 -9.36 -3.31 9.15
N VAL A 118 -9.52 -4.45 9.80
CA VAL A 118 -10.34 -4.60 11.00
C VAL A 118 -9.66 -5.53 12.01
N SER A 119 -9.76 -5.19 13.29
CA SER A 119 -9.22 -5.97 14.40
C SER A 119 -10.14 -5.92 15.62
N ASN A 120 -10.23 -7.04 16.34
CA ASN A 120 -10.87 -7.09 17.66
C ASN A 120 -9.89 -6.74 18.80
N GLU A 121 -8.61 -7.02 18.61
CA GLU A 121 -7.59 -6.93 19.67
C GLU A 121 -6.94 -5.53 19.71
N ILE A 122 -6.58 -5.00 18.54
CA ILE A 122 -5.82 -3.75 18.44
C ILE A 122 -6.74 -2.55 18.61
N LYS A 123 -6.38 -1.59 19.47
CA LYS A 123 -7.18 -0.37 19.77
C LYS A 123 -6.60 0.92 19.19
N GLU A 124 -5.46 0.83 18.51
CA GLU A 124 -4.78 1.94 17.85
C GLU A 124 -5.09 2.02 16.36
N ASP A 125 -4.44 2.95 15.65
CA ASP A 125 -4.62 3.12 14.21
C ASP A 125 -4.07 1.90 13.45
N ILE A 126 -4.94 1.18 12.77
CA ILE A 126 -4.58 0.02 11.94
C ILE A 126 -4.71 0.30 10.44
N SER A 127 -4.85 1.56 10.01
CA SER A 127 -5.09 1.92 8.61
C SER A 127 -3.97 1.50 7.65
N GLY A 128 -2.75 1.29 8.18
CA GLY A 128 -1.60 0.77 7.44
C GLY A 128 -0.75 1.81 6.74
N ASP A 129 -1.12 3.08 6.84
CA ASP A 129 -0.31 4.22 6.43
C ASP A 129 -0.21 5.18 7.62
N TYR A 130 1.02 5.50 8.02
CA TYR A 130 1.31 6.34 9.18
C TYR A 130 1.92 7.68 8.76
N SER A 131 1.64 8.12 7.53
CA SER A 131 2.09 9.42 7.03
C SER A 131 1.49 10.57 7.84
N ASP A 132 2.26 11.64 7.96
CA ASP A 132 1.79 12.88 8.57
C ASP A 132 0.91 13.66 7.59
N PHE A 133 -0.38 13.77 7.92
CA PHE A 133 -1.33 14.56 7.16
C PHE A 133 -1.52 15.93 7.80
N ARG A 134 -1.64 16.96 6.94
CA ARG A 134 -1.85 18.35 7.37
C ARG A 134 -3.12 18.54 8.22
N VAL A 135 -4.12 17.68 8.03
CA VAL A 135 -5.41 17.76 8.73
C VAL A 135 -5.69 16.42 9.40
N THR A 136 -5.94 16.46 10.71
CA THR A 136 -6.58 15.39 11.48
C THR A 136 -7.87 15.95 12.07
N ALA A 137 -9.00 15.34 11.72
CA ALA A 137 -10.33 15.78 12.17
C ALA A 137 -11.05 14.65 12.89
N ASN A 138 -11.52 14.95 14.11
CA ASN A 138 -12.35 14.05 14.91
C ASN A 138 -13.81 14.47 14.77
N GLU A 139 -14.66 13.58 14.25
CA GLU A 139 -16.09 13.84 14.10
C GLU A 139 -16.92 12.63 14.56
N LYS A 140 -18.23 12.84 14.72
CA LYS A 140 -19.18 11.74 14.93
C LYS A 140 -19.94 11.44 13.64
N VAL A 141 -20.03 10.17 13.28
CA VAL A 141 -20.87 9.67 12.18
C VAL A 141 -21.84 8.67 12.79
N ASN A 142 -23.14 9.00 12.83
CA ASN A 142 -24.18 8.20 13.48
C ASN A 142 -23.81 7.78 14.92
N GLY A 143 -23.21 8.70 15.69
CA GLY A 143 -22.75 8.46 17.06
C GLY A 143 -21.37 7.83 17.18
N THR A 144 -20.85 7.19 16.13
CA THR A 144 -19.50 6.62 16.08
C THR A 144 -18.46 7.72 16.00
N LYS A 145 -17.47 7.72 16.92
CA LYS A 145 -16.31 8.61 16.82
C LYS A 145 -15.40 8.13 15.68
N VAL A 146 -15.10 9.03 14.75
CA VAL A 146 -14.26 8.77 13.58
C VAL A 146 -13.13 9.78 13.55
N ILE A 147 -11.92 9.27 13.34
CA ILE A 147 -10.73 10.05 13.02
C ILE A 147 -10.59 10.01 11.51
N PHE A 148 -10.37 11.17 10.92
CA PHE A 148 -10.10 11.29 9.51
C PHE A 148 -8.81 12.08 9.31
N LYS A 149 -7.92 11.58 8.46
CA LYS A 149 -6.65 12.25 8.14
C LYS A 149 -6.58 12.56 6.65
N GLY A 150 -6.08 13.74 6.31
CA GLY A 150 -5.95 14.18 4.93
C GLY A 150 -5.59 15.66 4.77
N GLY A 151 -6.14 16.29 3.75
CA GLY A 151 -5.88 17.70 3.41
C GLY A 151 -6.75 18.18 2.25
N ASN A 152 -6.92 19.49 2.10
CA ASN A 152 -7.70 20.09 1.00
C ASN A 152 -9.13 19.51 0.86
N LYS A 153 -9.83 19.25 1.98
CA LYS A 153 -11.17 18.63 2.02
C LYS A 153 -11.23 17.17 1.53
N MET A 154 -10.07 16.57 1.26
CA MET A 154 -9.91 15.18 0.84
C MET A 154 -9.40 14.32 2.01
N VAL A 155 -9.85 13.07 2.06
CA VAL A 155 -9.57 12.10 3.12
C VAL A 155 -8.74 10.96 2.55
N TYR A 156 -7.59 10.71 3.15
CA TYR A 156 -6.69 9.59 2.81
C TYR A 156 -6.81 8.46 3.81
N LEU A 157 -7.05 8.77 5.08
CA LEU A 157 -7.22 7.76 6.13
C LEU A 157 -8.49 8.01 6.92
N ILE A 158 -9.15 6.91 7.28
CA ILE A 158 -10.20 6.90 8.29
C ILE A 158 -9.91 5.82 9.32
N GLY A 159 -10.12 6.15 10.58
CA GLY A 159 -10.06 5.23 11.71
C GLY A 159 -11.30 5.38 12.58
N TRP A 160 -11.94 4.27 12.94
CA TRP A 160 -13.12 4.29 13.80
C TRP A 160 -13.25 3.00 14.60
N THR A 161 -14.04 3.04 15.66
CA THR A 161 -14.38 1.86 16.45
C THR A 161 -15.89 1.64 16.39
N LYS A 162 -16.33 0.43 16.05
CA LYS A 162 -17.74 0.06 16.01
C LYS A 162 -17.91 -1.35 16.55
N ASP A 163 -18.89 -1.56 17.43
CA ASP A 163 -19.23 -2.88 17.99
C ASP A 163 -18.03 -3.65 18.56
N GLY A 164 -17.11 -2.93 19.22
CA GLY A 164 -15.89 -3.49 19.83
C GLY A 164 -14.72 -3.69 18.87
N GLN A 165 -14.93 -3.49 17.56
CA GLN A 165 -13.93 -3.66 16.51
C GLN A 165 -13.30 -2.33 16.15
N THR A 166 -11.98 -2.35 15.99
CA THR A 166 -11.21 -1.22 15.46
C THR A 166 -11.11 -1.38 13.96
N HIS A 167 -11.35 -0.30 13.24
CA HIS A 167 -11.34 -0.23 11.80
C HIS A 167 -10.36 0.83 11.34
N GLY A 168 -9.63 0.52 10.26
CA GLY A 168 -8.77 1.45 9.55
C GLY A 168 -9.00 1.31 8.06
N MET A 169 -9.03 2.43 7.33
CA MET A 169 -9.09 2.40 5.87
C MET A 169 -8.17 3.47 5.29
N TYR A 170 -7.35 3.05 4.32
CA TYR A 170 -6.48 3.90 3.53
C TYR A 170 -6.97 3.97 2.08
N PHE A 171 -6.94 5.18 1.53
CA PHE A 171 -7.27 5.47 0.14
C PHE A 171 -6.02 6.05 -0.56
N GLU A 172 -5.43 5.32 -1.51
CA GLU A 172 -4.33 5.88 -2.31
C GLU A 172 -4.81 7.06 -3.17
N ARG A 173 -6.05 6.96 -3.68
CA ARG A 173 -6.77 8.10 -4.26
C ARG A 173 -7.75 8.59 -3.19
N PRO A 174 -7.55 9.78 -2.61
CA PRO A 174 -8.35 10.21 -1.49
C PRO A 174 -9.80 10.44 -1.91
N VAL A 175 -10.70 10.32 -0.95
CA VAL A 175 -12.14 10.50 -1.14
C VAL A 175 -12.63 11.79 -0.51
N THR A 176 -13.83 12.22 -0.86
CA THR A 176 -14.46 13.36 -0.20
C THR A 176 -14.86 13.00 1.23
N ARG A 177 -15.05 14.03 2.07
CA ARG A 177 -15.58 13.87 3.43
C ARG A 177 -16.89 13.07 3.47
N ASP A 178 -17.80 13.36 2.55
CA ASP A 178 -19.12 12.73 2.52
C ASP A 178 -19.06 11.25 2.14
N MET A 179 -18.21 10.89 1.17
CA MET A 179 -17.95 9.48 0.84
C MET A 179 -17.36 8.74 2.04
N ALA A 180 -16.37 9.33 2.72
CA ALA A 180 -15.78 8.71 3.91
C ALA A 180 -16.82 8.50 5.04
N LYS A 181 -17.72 9.48 5.25
CA LYS A 181 -18.84 9.33 6.20
C LYS A 181 -19.81 8.24 5.77
N ALA A 182 -20.13 8.15 4.49
CA ALA A 182 -21.02 7.13 3.94
C ALA A 182 -20.45 5.71 4.16
N ILE A 183 -19.14 5.52 3.97
CA ILE A 183 -18.46 4.25 4.23
C ILE A 183 -18.64 3.83 5.69
N VAL A 184 -18.32 4.71 6.65
CA VAL A 184 -18.47 4.42 8.09
C VAL A 184 -19.92 4.12 8.44
N ALA A 185 -20.86 4.93 7.96
CA ALA A 185 -22.29 4.78 8.25
C ALA A 185 -22.86 3.43 7.74
N ASN A 186 -22.30 2.90 6.64
CA ASN A 186 -22.74 1.66 6.01
C ASN A 186 -21.79 0.48 6.27
N THR A 187 -20.86 0.60 7.22
CA THR A 187 -20.06 -0.52 7.71
C THR A 187 -20.90 -1.31 8.70
N VAL A 188 -21.23 -2.55 8.37
CA VAL A 188 -22.13 -3.41 9.15
C VAL A 188 -21.67 -4.86 9.10
N ALA A 189 -22.16 -5.71 10.01
CA ALA A 189 -21.86 -7.12 10.02
C ALA A 189 -22.14 -7.72 8.64
N PRO A 190 -21.36 -8.74 8.20
CA PRO A 190 -21.68 -9.45 6.98
C PRO A 190 -23.08 -10.01 7.19
N ASN A 191 -23.96 -9.83 6.21
CA ASN A 191 -25.22 -10.55 6.25
C ASN A 191 -24.85 -12.03 6.12
N LEU A 192 -24.82 -12.78 7.23
CA LEU A 192 -25.01 -14.22 7.17
C LEU A 192 -26.28 -14.39 6.35
N HIS A 193 -26.17 -14.98 5.16
CA HIS A 193 -27.29 -15.22 4.27
C HIS A 193 -28.52 -15.63 5.08
N THR A 194 -29.46 -14.70 5.25
CA THR A 194 -30.80 -15.07 5.65
C THR A 194 -31.37 -15.69 4.39
N LYS A 195 -31.58 -17.00 4.51
CA LYS A 195 -32.03 -17.92 3.48
C LYS A 195 -33.25 -17.40 2.71
#